data_AF-A0AB38DLW5-F1
#
_entry.id   AF-A0AB38DLW5-F1
#
_cell.length_a   1.000
_cell.length_b   1.000
_cell.length_c   1.000
_cell.angle_alpha   90.00
_cell.angle_beta   90.00
_cell.angle_gamma   90.00
#
_symmetry.space_group_name_H-M   'P 1'
#
loop_
_entity.id
_entity.type
_entity.pdbx_description
1 polymer ?
#
loop_
_entity_poly.entity_id
_entity_poly.type
_entity_poly.pdbx_seq_one_letter_code
_entity_poly.pdbx_strand_id
1 'polypeptide(L)'
;MVRRGQQGERKLRQARREAAEQLDSNEGRYQLPDREDCRFKQWETIGDDAATVRTQTLTWRKGGALVNFVINLQVITPQGWETVERIDCCHGCCHYHPRNGTETRPILRLDVVDEVQTAYSAAQQLILERLRIIRG
;
A
#
# COMPACT_ATOMS: atom_id res chain seq x y z
N MET A 1 49.94 -9.63 2.99
CA MET A 1 49.21 -9.96 4.25
C MET A 1 48.30 -8.78 4.60
N VAL A 2 47.03 -8.81 4.16
CA VAL A 2 46.07 -7.72 4.44
C VAL A 2 45.58 -7.87 5.87
N ARG A 3 45.80 -6.84 6.70
CA ARG A 3 45.48 -6.83 8.13
C ARG A 3 43.98 -7.03 8.35
N ARG A 4 43.61 -8.12 9.05
CA ARG A 4 42.22 -8.50 9.42
C ARG A 4 41.37 -7.37 10.03
N GLY A 5 42.00 -6.34 10.63
CA GLY A 5 41.31 -5.19 11.21
C GLY A 5 40.61 -4.24 10.20
N GLN A 6 41.19 -4.03 9.01
CA GLN A 6 40.62 -3.09 8.02
C GLN A 6 39.37 -3.62 7.32
N GLN A 7 39.24 -4.95 7.20
CA GLN A 7 38.01 -5.57 6.68
C GLN A 7 36.86 -5.50 7.69
N GLY A 8 37.17 -5.57 8.99
CA GLY A 8 36.18 -5.42 10.07
C GLY A 8 35.55 -4.03 10.08
N GLU A 9 36.36 -2.97 9.99
CA GLU A 9 35.87 -1.59 9.97
C GLU A 9 35.02 -1.26 8.73
N ARG A 10 35.41 -1.77 7.55
CA ARG A 10 34.60 -1.62 6.32
C ARG A 10 33.25 -2.31 6.44
N LYS A 11 33.21 -3.54 6.95
CA LYS A 11 31.94 -4.26 7.20
C LYS A 11 31.08 -3.55 8.23
N LEU A 12 31.68 -2.99 9.29
CA LEU A 12 30.95 -2.23 10.32
C LEU A 12 30.34 -0.94 9.76
N ARG A 13 31.08 -0.21 8.91
CA ARG A 13 30.58 0.99 8.24
C ARG A 13 29.46 0.67 7.26
N GLN A 14 29.60 -0.42 6.51
CA GLN A 14 28.56 -0.89 5.60
C GLN A 14 27.29 -1.31 6.36
N ALA A 15 27.41 -2.11 7.41
CA ALA A 15 26.27 -2.50 8.25
C ALA A 15 25.58 -1.31 8.92
N ARG A 16 26.34 -0.29 9.36
CA ARG A 16 25.77 0.96 9.89
C ARG A 16 25.02 1.75 8.83
N ARG A 17 25.53 1.78 7.59
CA ARG A 17 24.88 2.47 6.47
C ARG A 17 23.60 1.75 6.06
N GLU A 18 23.64 0.43 5.92
CA GLU A 18 22.46 -0.40 5.64
C GLU A 18 21.42 -0.28 6.76
N ALA A 19 21.83 -0.24 8.02
CA ALA A 19 20.93 0.00 9.15
C ALA A 19 20.32 1.42 9.12
N ALA A 20 21.10 2.44 8.76
CA ALA A 20 20.59 3.80 8.60
C ALA A 20 19.60 3.90 7.42
N GLU A 21 19.90 3.27 6.29
CA GLU A 21 19.00 3.20 5.12
C GLU A 21 17.71 2.41 5.43
N GLN A 22 17.77 1.38 6.28
CA GLN A 22 16.57 0.68 6.77
C GLN A 22 15.73 1.50 7.77
N LEU A 23 16.37 2.38 8.55
CA LEU A 23 15.70 3.30 9.47
C LEU A 23 15.03 4.44 8.71
N ASP A 24 15.64 4.89 7.61
CA ASP A 24 15.12 5.94 6.71
C ASP A 24 14.13 5.38 5.67
N SER A 25 13.97 4.06 5.60
CA SER A 25 13.01 3.42 4.70
C SER A 25 11.58 3.58 5.20
N ASN A 26 10.70 4.03 4.30
CA ASN A 26 9.24 4.01 4.51
C ASN A 26 8.67 2.58 4.48
N GLU A 27 9.47 1.59 4.09
CA GLU A 27 9.10 0.17 4.08
C GLU A 27 9.42 -0.49 5.43
N GLY A 28 8.40 -1.08 6.03
CA GLY A 28 8.53 -1.89 7.22
C GLY A 28 8.74 -3.37 6.91
N ARG A 29 8.63 -4.21 7.94
CA ARG A 29 8.90 -5.65 7.86
C ARG A 29 7.69 -6.50 7.48
N TYR A 30 6.51 -5.92 7.32
CA TYR A 30 5.31 -6.67 6.97
C TYR A 30 5.50 -7.39 5.64
N GLN A 31 5.24 -8.70 5.66
CA GLN A 31 5.22 -9.54 4.48
C GLN A 31 3.79 -9.97 4.17
N LEU A 32 3.42 -9.88 2.89
CA LEU A 32 2.14 -10.37 2.43
C LEU A 32 2.06 -11.88 2.67
N PRO A 33 1.00 -12.39 3.30
CA PRO A 33 0.75 -13.83 3.29
C PRO A 33 0.40 -14.28 1.88
N ASP A 34 0.55 -15.58 1.64
CA ASP A 34 0.10 -16.20 0.40
C ASP A 34 -1.40 -15.95 0.20
N ARG A 35 -1.77 -15.50 -1.01
CA ARG A 35 -3.15 -15.18 -1.35
C ARG A 35 -4.00 -16.43 -1.48
N GLU A 36 -3.41 -17.58 -1.82
CA GLU A 36 -4.14 -18.86 -1.91
C GLU A 36 -4.66 -19.32 -0.54
N ASP A 37 -3.97 -18.95 0.53
CA ASP A 37 -4.38 -19.21 1.92
C ASP A 37 -5.44 -18.24 2.45
N CYS A 38 -5.82 -17.23 1.66
CA CYS A 38 -6.64 -16.12 2.13
C CYS A 38 -8.05 -16.18 1.56
N ARG A 39 -9.03 -15.86 2.41
CA ARG A 39 -10.40 -15.60 1.96
C ARG A 39 -10.46 -14.25 1.26
N PHE A 40 -10.67 -14.27 -0.04
CA PHE A 40 -10.87 -13.09 -0.86
C PHE A 40 -12.31 -12.57 -0.79
N LYS A 41 -12.46 -11.24 -0.77
CA LYS A 41 -13.73 -10.54 -1.03
C LYS A 41 -13.48 -9.29 -1.85
N GLN A 42 -14.42 -8.98 -2.74
CA GLN A 42 -14.47 -7.71 -3.46
C GLN A 42 -15.87 -7.14 -3.51
N TRP A 43 -15.97 -5.83 -3.60
CA TRP A 43 -17.21 -5.09 -3.83
C TRP A 43 -16.93 -3.70 -4.40
N GLU A 44 -17.96 -3.11 -4.99
CA GLU A 44 -17.94 -1.76 -5.53
C GLU A 44 -18.93 -0.86 -4.77
N THR A 45 -18.56 0.41 -4.61
CA THR A 45 -19.42 1.47 -4.08
C THR A 45 -19.49 2.59 -5.11
N ILE A 46 -20.70 2.88 -5.61
CA ILE A 46 -20.92 4.01 -6.51
C ILE A 46 -20.66 5.32 -5.77
N GLY A 47 -19.91 6.19 -6.44
CA GLY A 47 -19.40 7.42 -5.89
C GLY A 47 -20.27 8.63 -6.16
N ASP A 48 -21.10 8.60 -7.19
CA ASP A 48 -21.89 9.72 -7.71
C ASP A 48 -23.26 9.27 -8.25
N ASP A 49 -24.19 10.21 -8.42
CA ASP A 49 -25.57 9.89 -8.83
C ASP A 49 -25.66 9.42 -10.29
N ALA A 50 -24.72 9.85 -11.13
CA ALA A 50 -24.63 9.45 -12.54
C ALA A 50 -23.92 8.11 -12.75
N ALA A 51 -23.46 7.46 -11.66
CA ALA A 51 -22.67 6.23 -11.71
C ALA A 51 -21.45 6.32 -12.64
N THR A 52 -20.78 7.48 -12.65
CA THR A 52 -19.57 7.72 -13.44
C THR A 52 -18.29 7.56 -12.65
N VAL A 53 -18.36 7.53 -11.31
CA VAL A 53 -17.22 7.32 -10.41
C VAL A 53 -17.58 6.23 -9.42
N ARG A 54 -16.64 5.34 -9.09
CA ARG A 54 -16.84 4.32 -8.04
C ARG A 54 -15.53 4.00 -7.33
N THR A 55 -15.65 3.44 -6.13
CA THR A 55 -14.53 2.75 -5.48
C THR A 55 -14.72 1.24 -5.63
N GLN A 56 -13.68 0.52 -6.01
CA GLN A 56 -13.63 -0.93 -5.93
C GLN A 56 -12.69 -1.32 -4.79
N THR A 57 -13.21 -2.11 -3.84
CA THR A 57 -12.43 -2.59 -2.70
C THR A 57 -12.20 -4.09 -2.84
N LEU A 58 -10.94 -4.50 -2.67
CA LEU A 58 -10.50 -5.88 -2.64
C LEU A 58 -9.86 -6.15 -1.29
N THR A 59 -10.22 -7.26 -0.64
CA THR A 59 -9.67 -7.64 0.67
C THR A 59 -9.31 -9.11 0.70
N TRP A 60 -8.26 -9.42 1.45
CA TRP A 60 -7.84 -10.77 1.78
C TRP A 60 -7.82 -10.92 3.29
N ARG A 61 -8.45 -11.98 3.79
CA ARG A 61 -8.50 -12.31 5.22
C ARG A 61 -7.94 -13.70 5.49
N LYS A 62 -7.13 -13.85 6.54
CA LYS A 62 -6.62 -15.14 7.03
C LYS A 62 -6.94 -15.24 8.52
N GLY A 63 -7.53 -16.37 8.94
CA GLY A 63 -7.96 -16.53 10.35
C GLY A 63 -8.93 -15.45 10.86
N GLY A 64 -9.70 -14.82 9.98
CA GLY A 64 -10.61 -13.71 10.31
C GLY A 64 -9.96 -12.31 10.31
N ALA A 65 -8.64 -12.21 10.44
CA ALA A 65 -7.90 -10.94 10.36
C ALA A 65 -7.81 -10.42 8.93
N LEU A 66 -7.87 -9.10 8.75
CA LEU A 66 -7.55 -8.45 7.48
C LEU A 66 -6.04 -8.46 7.30
N VAL A 67 -5.57 -9.11 6.23
CA VAL A 67 -4.14 -9.27 5.99
C VAL A 67 -3.66 -8.56 4.73
N ASN A 68 -4.56 -8.19 3.82
CA ASN A 68 -4.23 -7.36 2.66
C ASN A 68 -5.49 -6.67 2.13
N PHE A 69 -5.32 -5.53 1.49
CA PHE A 69 -6.37 -4.87 0.73
C PHE A 69 -5.82 -4.08 -0.46
N VAL A 70 -6.72 -3.79 -1.40
CA VAL A 70 -6.54 -2.79 -2.46
C VAL A 70 -7.82 -1.96 -2.53
N ILE A 71 -7.69 -0.65 -2.69
CA ILE A 71 -8.80 0.23 -3.01
C ILE A 71 -8.48 0.95 -4.33
N ASN A 72 -9.28 0.71 -5.35
CA ASN A 72 -9.20 1.42 -6.62
C ASN A 72 -10.28 2.49 -6.68
N LEU A 73 -9.92 3.72 -7.02
CA LEU A 73 -10.85 4.76 -7.45
C LEU A 73 -10.94 4.71 -8.97
N GLN A 74 -12.16 4.54 -9.47
CA GLN A 74 -12.42 4.27 -10.88
C GLN A 74 -13.39 5.28 -11.47
N VAL A 75 -13.17 5.63 -12.73
CA VAL A 75 -14.07 6.44 -13.55
C VAL A 75 -14.58 5.61 -14.73
N ILE A 76 -15.82 5.84 -15.15
CA ILE A 76 -16.37 5.20 -16.35
C ILE A 76 -15.79 5.89 -17.60
N THR A 77 -15.35 5.09 -18.56
CA THR A 77 -14.90 5.51 -19.89
C THR A 77 -15.65 4.72 -20.96
N PRO A 78 -15.55 5.08 -22.24
CA PRO A 78 -16.12 4.27 -23.32
C PRO A 78 -15.60 2.82 -23.37
N GLN A 79 -14.41 2.56 -22.80
CA GLN A 79 -13.78 1.24 -22.73
C GLN A 79 -14.15 0.48 -21.44
N GLY A 80 -14.92 1.10 -20.53
CA GLY A 80 -15.31 0.53 -19.24
C GLY A 80 -14.71 1.30 -18.06
N TRP A 81 -14.62 0.64 -16.92
CA TRP A 81 -14.10 1.27 -15.71
C TRP A 81 -12.57 1.33 -15.73
N GLU A 82 -12.02 2.53 -15.63
CA GLU A 82 -10.59 2.78 -15.56
C GLU A 82 -10.19 3.18 -14.13
N THR A 83 -9.15 2.54 -13.59
CA THR A 83 -8.58 2.93 -12.29
C THR A 83 -7.72 4.17 -12.46
N VAL A 84 -8.14 5.27 -11.85
CA VAL A 84 -7.44 6.58 -11.92
C VAL A 84 -6.57 6.82 -10.69
N GLU A 85 -6.91 6.22 -9.56
CA GLU A 85 -6.09 6.26 -8.35
C GLU A 85 -6.21 4.92 -7.62
N ARG A 86 -5.17 4.52 -6.89
CA ARG A 86 -5.10 3.23 -6.21
C ARG A 86 -4.45 3.37 -4.84
N ILE A 87 -4.92 2.62 -3.85
CA ILE A 87 -4.24 2.41 -2.58
C ILE A 87 -4.02 0.91 -2.38
N ASP A 88 -2.81 0.50 -2.00
CA ASP A 88 -2.49 -0.88 -1.69
C ASP A 88 -1.50 -1.04 -0.54
N CYS A 89 -1.45 -2.24 0.03
CA CYS A 89 -0.46 -2.64 1.02
C CYS A 89 0.52 -3.64 0.38
N CYS A 90 1.75 -3.19 0.15
CA CYS A 90 2.83 -3.99 -0.43
C CYS A 90 4.18 -3.54 0.14
N HIS A 91 5.16 -4.46 0.15
CA HIS A 91 6.54 -4.14 0.54
C HIS A 91 6.65 -3.43 1.90
N GLY A 92 5.92 -3.92 2.91
CA GLY A 92 5.99 -3.33 4.24
C GLY A 92 5.38 -1.93 4.37
N CYS A 93 4.54 -1.47 3.44
CA CYS A 93 3.91 -0.16 3.57
C CYS A 93 2.57 -0.08 2.82
N CYS A 94 1.71 0.81 3.29
CA CYS A 94 0.47 1.22 2.65
C CYS A 94 0.76 2.44 1.79
N HIS A 95 0.53 2.34 0.48
CA HIS A 95 0.90 3.36 -0.50
C HIS A 95 -0.31 3.88 -1.26
N TYR A 96 -0.34 5.19 -1.48
CA TYR A 96 -1.25 5.84 -2.41
C TYR A 96 -0.55 6.06 -3.75
N HIS A 97 -1.17 5.54 -4.81
CA HIS A 97 -0.80 5.69 -6.21
C HIS A 97 -1.77 6.68 -6.86
N PRO A 98 -1.42 7.98 -6.92
CA PRO A 98 -2.17 8.98 -7.67
C PRO A 98 -2.15 8.69 -9.18
N ARG A 99 -3.00 9.40 -9.93
CA ARG A 99 -3.07 9.32 -11.39
C ARG A 99 -1.69 9.49 -12.04
N ASN A 100 -1.46 8.69 -13.08
CA ASN A 100 -0.21 8.57 -13.86
C ASN A 100 0.59 9.89 -13.96
N GLY A 101 1.87 9.81 -13.61
CA GLY A 101 2.83 10.94 -13.64
C GLY A 101 3.09 11.58 -12.28
N THR A 102 2.32 11.24 -11.25
CA THR A 102 2.56 11.70 -9.87
C THR A 102 3.24 10.59 -9.05
N GLU A 103 4.18 10.97 -8.17
CA GLU A 103 4.89 10.02 -7.31
C GLU A 103 3.95 9.31 -6.33
N THR A 104 4.21 8.02 -6.12
CA THR A 104 3.59 7.21 -5.07
C THR A 104 3.88 7.81 -3.69
N ARG A 105 2.86 7.89 -2.84
CA ARG A 105 2.97 8.51 -1.51
C ARG A 105 2.76 7.46 -0.41
N PRO A 106 3.66 7.33 0.56
CA PRO A 106 3.41 6.47 1.71
C PRO A 106 2.26 7.03 2.55
N ILE A 107 1.38 6.15 3.01
CA ILE A 107 0.31 6.43 3.97
C ILE A 107 0.76 5.95 5.35
N LEU A 108 1.19 4.69 5.45
CA LEU A 108 1.56 4.07 6.72
C LEU A 108 2.57 2.95 6.50
N ARG A 109 3.71 3.02 7.20
CA ARG A 109 4.68 1.93 7.30
C ARG A 109 4.04 0.75 8.05
N LEU A 110 4.25 -0.46 7.54
CA LEU A 110 3.74 -1.70 8.09
C LEU A 110 4.91 -2.60 8.51
N ASP A 111 5.03 -2.87 9.79
CA ASP A 111 5.99 -3.83 10.34
C ASP A 111 5.33 -5.17 10.67
N VAL A 112 4.02 -5.18 10.98
CA VAL A 112 3.26 -6.41 11.29
C VAL A 112 1.88 -6.44 10.62
N VAL A 113 1.32 -7.64 10.47
CA VAL A 113 0.01 -7.84 9.81
C VAL A 113 -1.15 -7.14 10.53
N ASP A 114 -1.07 -7.00 11.86
CA ASP A 114 -2.14 -6.38 12.66
C ASP A 114 -2.34 -4.89 12.32
N GLU A 115 -1.31 -4.24 11.77
CA GLU A 115 -1.36 -2.84 11.35
C GLU A 115 -2.13 -2.66 10.04
N VAL A 116 -2.37 -3.72 9.27
CA VAL A 116 -3.12 -3.67 8.00
C VAL A 116 -4.53 -3.15 8.22
N GLN A 117 -5.16 -3.47 9.35
CA GLN A 117 -6.50 -2.96 9.67
C GLN A 117 -6.50 -1.44 9.91
N THR A 118 -5.47 -0.92 10.57
CA THR A 118 -5.28 0.52 10.78
C THR A 118 -5.00 1.23 9.45
N ALA A 119 -4.10 0.68 8.64
CA ALA A 119 -3.81 1.19 7.30
C ALA A 119 -5.05 1.18 6.39
N TYR A 120 -5.91 0.18 6.51
CA TYR A 120 -7.16 0.12 5.77
C TYR A 120 -8.11 1.25 6.15
N SER A 121 -8.27 1.53 7.44
CA SER A 121 -9.10 2.65 7.90
C SER A 121 -8.55 4.01 7.41
N ALA A 122 -7.23 4.21 7.44
CA ALA A 122 -6.61 5.42 6.89
C ALA A 122 -6.81 5.53 5.37
N ALA A 123 -6.64 4.42 4.64
CA ALA A 123 -6.87 4.35 3.20
C ALA A 123 -8.32 4.66 2.82
N GLN A 124 -9.29 4.18 3.61
CA GLN A 124 -10.70 4.48 3.40
C GLN A 124 -11.00 5.98 3.58
N GLN A 125 -10.40 6.64 4.57
CA GLN A 125 -10.57 8.09 4.74
C GLN A 125 -9.97 8.85 3.56
N LEU A 126 -8.75 8.49 3.15
CA LEU A 126 -8.08 9.13 2.03
C LEU A 126 -8.87 8.95 0.73
N ILE A 127 -9.30 7.72 0.40
CA ILE A 127 -10.02 7.49 -0.87
C ILE A 127 -11.36 8.22 -0.91
N LEU A 128 -12.03 8.41 0.23
CA LEU A 128 -13.26 9.19 0.31
C LEU A 128 -13.02 10.68 0.05
N GLU A 129 -11.90 11.23 0.54
CA GLU A 129 -11.48 12.58 0.20
C GLU A 129 -11.20 12.72 -1.30
N ARG A 130 -10.44 11.77 -1.86
CA ARG A 130 -10.14 11.74 -3.29
C ARG A 130 -11.39 11.62 -4.15
N LEU A 131 -12.34 10.78 -3.74
CA LEU A 131 -13.63 10.65 -4.40
C LEU A 131 -14.37 11.98 -4.47
N ARG A 132 -14.39 12.76 -3.38
CA ARG A 132 -15.03 14.10 -3.37
C ARG A 132 -14.36 15.05 -4.36
N ILE A 133 -13.02 15.05 -4.42
CA ILE A 133 -12.26 15.90 -5.33
C ILE A 133 -12.55 15.56 -6.80
N ILE A 134 -12.68 14.28 -7.14
CA ILE A 134 -12.97 13.85 -8.52
C ILE A 134 -14.39 14.19 -8.94
N ARG A 135 -15.36 14.14 -8.02
CA ARG A 135 -16.76 14.47 -8.30
C ARG A 135 -16.99 15.95 -8.64
N GLY A 136 -16.09 16.84 -8.19
CA GLY A 136 -16.28 18.28 -8.25
C GLY A 136 -17.04 18.81 -7.04
#